data_AF-A0A1Q6DTH1-F1
#
_entry.id   AF-A0A1Q6DTH1-F1
#
_cell.length_a   1.000
_cell.length_b   1.000
_cell.length_c   1.000
_cell.angle_alpha   90.00
_cell.angle_beta   90.00
_cell.angle_gamma   90.00
#
_symmetry.space_group_name_H-M   'P 1'
#
loop_
_entity.id
_entity.type
_entity.pdbx_description
1 polymer ?
#
loop_
_entity_poly.entity_id
_entity_poly.type
_entity_poly.pdbx_seq_one_letter_code
_entity_poly.pdbx_strand_id
1 'polypeptide(L)'
;MKEREEFFLNPTIELTSESYEPKSILGIDPSSRWLGVRSCGSNNKPLFVGKQIRTTRGKYQYLRSQTQKKGSYDKFSDKKANKVDYLIHKTTKWLSEYAKQNKLAIVVGDVKEINEESGKGRKFNHRVNTMPTHKLKRYLKYKCKERGVPFLLIDEAYTTQTCSNCGEKVGRPNSKEFKCP
;
A
#
# COMPACT_ATOMS: atom_id res chain seq x y z
N MET A 1 -27.39 2.12 -36.66
CA MET A 1 -26.29 2.94 -36.12
C MET A 1 -25.04 2.06 -36.17
N LYS A 2 -24.08 2.31 -37.08
CA LYS A 2 -22.88 1.47 -37.21
C LYS A 2 -22.01 1.66 -35.95
N GLU A 3 -21.67 0.58 -35.26
CA GLU A 3 -20.65 0.58 -34.21
C GLU A 3 -19.36 1.13 -34.84
N ARG A 4 -18.83 2.22 -34.27
CA ARG A 4 -17.53 2.73 -34.67
C ARG A 4 -16.49 1.82 -34.01
N GLU A 5 -15.74 1.08 -34.81
CA GLU A 5 -14.56 0.37 -34.30
C GLU A 5 -13.55 1.41 -33.82
N GLU A 6 -13.28 1.40 -32.50
CA GLU A 6 -12.26 2.24 -31.89
C GLU A 6 -10.92 1.52 -31.96
N PHE A 7 -9.95 2.11 -32.67
CA PHE A 7 -8.58 1.63 -32.73
C PHE A 7 -7.74 2.36 -31.68
N PHE A 8 -6.99 1.60 -30.86
CA PHE A 8 -6.09 2.15 -29.85
C PHE A 8 -4.63 1.88 -30.25
N LEU A 9 -3.81 2.93 -30.30
CA LEU A 9 -2.35 2.82 -30.38
C LEU A 9 -1.76 3.07 -28.99
N ASN A 10 -1.04 2.09 -28.45
CA ASN A 10 -0.39 2.17 -27.13
C ASN A 10 1.15 2.20 -27.29
N PRO A 11 1.75 3.35 -27.66
CA PRO A 11 3.20 3.45 -27.77
C PRO A 11 3.84 3.36 -26.38
N THR A 12 4.96 2.64 -26.27
CA THR A 12 5.73 2.53 -25.03
C THR A 12 6.94 3.44 -25.11
N ILE A 13 7.09 4.31 -24.12
CA ILE A 13 8.23 5.23 -24.00
C ILE A 13 8.99 4.86 -22.72
N GLU A 14 10.30 4.70 -22.82
CA GLU A 14 11.14 4.52 -21.65
C GLU A 14 11.50 5.88 -21.06
N LEU A 15 10.96 6.16 -19.87
CA LEU A 15 11.32 7.32 -19.08
C LEU A 15 12.36 6.91 -18.03
N THR A 16 13.58 7.42 -18.19
CA THR A 16 14.66 7.29 -17.21
C THR A 16 14.94 8.66 -16.63
N SER A 17 14.95 8.75 -15.30
CA SER A 17 15.36 9.95 -14.58
C SER A 17 16.52 9.58 -13.68
N GLU A 18 17.50 10.49 -13.57
CA GLU A 18 18.67 10.26 -12.75
C GLU A 18 18.29 10.16 -11.27
N SER A 19 18.79 9.11 -10.61
CA SER A 19 18.63 8.93 -9.18
C SER A 19 19.49 9.94 -8.43
N TYR A 20 19.01 10.43 -7.29
CA TYR A 20 19.78 11.29 -6.38
C TYR A 20 20.25 10.52 -5.14
N GLU A 21 21.29 11.03 -4.49
CA GLU A 21 21.65 10.58 -3.14
C GLU A 21 20.61 11.07 -2.11
N PRO A 22 19.96 10.15 -1.39
CA PRO A 22 18.91 10.50 -0.44
C PRO A 22 19.51 11.07 0.86
N LYS A 23 18.93 12.16 1.37
CA LYS A 23 19.26 12.75 2.68
C LYS A 23 18.77 11.88 3.85
N SER A 24 17.68 11.14 3.63
CA SER A 24 17.10 10.22 4.62
C SER A 24 16.14 9.24 3.95
N ILE A 25 15.47 8.40 4.76
CA ILE A 25 14.58 7.33 4.34
C ILE A 25 13.13 7.64 4.75
N LEU A 26 12.20 7.35 3.86
CA LEU A 26 10.77 7.25 4.09
C LEU A 26 10.38 5.77 4.11
N GLY A 27 10.21 5.22 5.31
CA GLY A 27 9.75 3.85 5.53
C GLY A 27 8.23 3.75 5.36
N ILE A 28 7.78 2.76 4.61
CA ILE A 28 6.36 2.47 4.37
C ILE A 28 6.08 1.03 4.81
N ASP A 29 5.23 0.89 5.82
CA ASP A 29 4.68 -0.38 6.30
C ASP A 29 3.23 -0.55 5.79
N PRO A 30 3.01 -1.39 4.76
CA PRO A 30 1.67 -1.69 4.27
C PRO A 30 0.94 -2.70 5.16
N SER A 31 0.20 -2.21 6.15
CA SER A 31 -0.68 -3.05 6.98
C SER A 31 -2.08 -3.25 6.38
N SER A 32 -2.83 -4.23 6.87
CA SER A 32 -4.25 -4.47 6.46
C SER A 32 -5.21 -3.31 6.75
N ARG A 33 -4.82 -2.33 7.57
CA ARG A 33 -5.67 -1.19 7.98
C ARG A 33 -5.21 0.13 7.40
N TRP A 34 -3.91 0.34 7.30
CA TRP A 34 -3.26 1.62 7.00
C TRP A 34 -1.96 1.39 6.25
N LEU A 35 -1.54 2.37 5.46
CA LEU A 35 -0.15 2.50 5.08
C LEU A 35 0.52 3.35 6.17
N GLY A 36 1.27 2.70 7.06
CA GLY A 36 2.10 3.40 8.02
C GLY A 36 3.28 4.01 7.28
N VAL A 37 3.44 5.33 7.35
CA VAL A 37 4.52 6.03 6.67
C VAL A 37 5.31 6.80 7.72
N ARG A 38 6.63 6.62 7.74
CA ARG A 38 7.51 7.28 8.71
C ARG A 38 8.79 7.71 8.03
N SER A 39 9.16 8.99 8.20
CA SER A 39 10.50 9.46 7.88
C SER A 39 11.45 9.08 9.01
N CYS A 40 12.62 8.55 8.66
CA CYS A 40 13.76 8.51 9.56
C CYS A 40 14.39 9.91 9.60
N GLY A 41 14.90 10.38 10.74
CA GLY A 41 15.73 11.59 10.83
C GLY A 41 15.04 12.94 11.11
N SER A 42 13.82 13.22 10.63
CA SER A 42 13.09 14.46 10.99
C SER A 42 11.60 14.22 11.19
N ASN A 43 11.04 14.85 12.25
CA ASN A 43 9.68 14.64 12.77
C ASN A 43 9.25 13.17 12.80
N ASN A 44 9.67 12.46 13.85
CA ASN A 44 9.49 11.02 14.06
C ASN A 44 8.02 10.54 14.23
N LYS A 45 7.03 11.40 13.93
CA LYS A 45 5.61 11.07 14.05
C LYS A 45 5.17 10.24 12.84
N PRO A 46 4.63 9.03 13.06
CA PRO A 46 4.10 8.22 11.96
C PRO A 46 2.89 8.89 11.34
N LEU A 47 2.88 8.99 10.02
CA LEU A 47 1.74 9.40 9.22
C LEU A 47 0.99 8.16 8.73
N PHE A 48 -0.33 8.12 8.95
CA PHE A 48 -1.16 7.05 8.43
C PHE A 48 -1.90 7.50 7.17
N VAL A 49 -1.47 7.01 6.01
CA VAL A 49 -2.11 7.29 4.72
C VAL A 49 -2.98 6.11 4.27
N GLY A 50 -3.88 6.36 3.32
CA GLY A 50 -4.74 5.31 2.75
C GLY A 50 -6.03 5.01 3.51
N LYS A 51 -6.45 5.83 4.48
CA LYS A 51 -7.75 5.71 5.19
C LYS A 51 -8.92 5.48 4.23
N GLN A 52 -8.93 6.24 3.14
CA GLN A 52 -9.98 6.20 2.12
C GLN A 52 -10.04 4.86 1.38
N ILE A 53 -8.91 4.18 1.21
CA ILE A 53 -8.85 2.83 0.59
C ILE A 53 -9.62 1.85 1.47
N ARG A 54 -9.37 1.88 2.79
CA ARG A 54 -10.08 1.05 3.77
C ARG A 54 -11.58 1.36 3.79
N THR A 55 -11.95 2.63 3.89
CA THR A 55 -13.36 3.05 3.92
C THR A 55 -14.10 2.63 2.64
N THR A 56 -13.48 2.81 1.48
CA THR A 56 -14.04 2.40 0.19
C THR A 56 -14.26 0.90 0.12
N ARG A 57 -13.26 0.10 0.50
CA ARG A 57 -13.37 -1.36 0.55
C ARG A 57 -14.50 -1.82 1.48
N GLY A 58 -14.59 -1.23 2.67
CA GLY A 58 -15.66 -1.52 3.63
C GLY A 58 -17.05 -1.18 3.08
N LYS A 59 -17.20 -0.02 2.43
CA LYS A 59 -18.46 0.39 1.77
C LYS A 59 -18.91 -0.65 0.73
N TYR A 60 -18.02 -1.07 -0.16
CA TYR A 60 -18.39 -2.04 -1.21
C TYR A 60 -18.56 -3.46 -0.68
N GLN A 61 -17.93 -3.82 0.44
CA GLN A 61 -18.21 -5.07 1.14
C GLN A 61 -19.62 -5.07 1.73
N TYR A 62 -20.03 -3.96 2.34
CA TYR A 62 -21.41 -3.79 2.83
C TYR A 62 -22.42 -3.88 1.68
N LEU A 63 -22.20 -3.14 0.58
CA LEU A 63 -23.08 -3.21 -0.59
C LEU A 63 -23.18 -4.64 -1.16
N ARG A 64 -22.07 -5.38 -1.23
CA ARG A 64 -22.08 -6.80 -1.63
C ARG A 64 -23.04 -7.62 -0.77
N SER A 65 -23.00 -7.47 0.54
CA SER A 65 -23.87 -8.24 1.45
C SER A 65 -25.36 -8.01 1.19
N GLN A 66 -25.72 -6.82 0.70
CA GLN A 66 -27.12 -6.44 0.43
C GLN A 66 -27.58 -6.85 -0.97
N THR A 67 -26.68 -6.82 -1.96
CA THR A 67 -27.05 -7.00 -3.38
C THR A 67 -26.70 -8.37 -3.95
N GLN A 68 -25.86 -9.16 -3.28
CA GLN A 68 -25.41 -10.46 -3.80
C GLN A 68 -26.56 -11.44 -4.03
N LYS A 69 -27.57 -11.47 -3.15
CA LYS A 69 -28.78 -12.29 -3.34
C LYS A 69 -29.67 -11.81 -4.51
N LYS A 70 -29.46 -10.58 -4.98
CA LYS A 70 -30.25 -9.93 -6.04
C LYS A 70 -29.54 -9.92 -7.40
N GLY A 71 -28.39 -10.59 -7.54
CA GLY A 71 -27.65 -10.71 -8.82
C GLY A 71 -27.04 -9.41 -9.38
N SER A 72 -27.13 -8.29 -8.66
CA SER A 72 -26.72 -6.96 -9.18
C SER A 72 -25.33 -6.52 -8.73
N TYR A 73 -24.57 -7.38 -8.06
CA TYR A 73 -23.26 -7.03 -7.49
C TYR A 73 -22.20 -6.75 -8.55
N ASP A 74 -22.24 -7.42 -9.70
CA ASP A 74 -21.20 -7.31 -10.73
C ASP A 74 -21.06 -5.86 -11.22
N LYS A 75 -22.18 -5.13 -11.34
CA LYS A 75 -22.22 -3.69 -11.66
C LYS A 75 -21.45 -2.81 -10.66
N PHE A 76 -21.31 -3.25 -9.41
CA PHE A 76 -20.57 -2.52 -8.37
C PHE A 76 -19.13 -3.00 -8.21
N SER A 77 -18.77 -4.16 -8.77
CA SER A 77 -17.43 -4.74 -8.67
C SER A 77 -16.41 -3.88 -9.40
N ASP A 78 -16.70 -3.49 -10.64
CA ASP A 78 -15.80 -2.64 -11.44
C ASP A 78 -15.66 -1.25 -10.84
N LYS A 79 -16.79 -0.68 -10.37
CA LYS A 79 -16.79 0.61 -9.69
C LYS A 79 -15.95 0.60 -8.41
N LYS A 80 -15.96 -0.51 -7.66
CA LYS A 80 -15.07 -0.72 -6.50
C LYS A 80 -13.62 -0.78 -6.96
N ALA A 81 -13.31 -1.61 -7.96
CA ALA A 81 -11.97 -1.81 -8.46
C ALA A 81 -11.36 -0.47 -8.91
N ASN A 82 -12.06 0.27 -9.78
CA ASN A 82 -11.62 1.56 -10.30
C ASN A 82 -11.42 2.60 -9.19
N LYS A 83 -12.32 2.66 -8.19
CA LYS A 83 -12.18 3.63 -7.10
C LYS A 83 -11.01 3.29 -6.17
N VAL A 84 -10.79 2.01 -5.88
CA VAL A 84 -9.63 1.57 -5.10
C VAL A 84 -8.34 1.86 -5.88
N ASP A 85 -8.31 1.56 -7.17
CA ASP A 85 -7.16 1.78 -8.04
C ASP A 85 -6.77 3.27 -8.12
N TYR A 86 -7.75 4.14 -8.35
CA TYR A 86 -7.59 5.59 -8.32
C TYR A 86 -6.96 6.07 -7.00
N LEU A 87 -7.45 5.57 -5.86
CA LEU A 87 -6.91 5.95 -4.56
C LEU A 87 -5.46 5.50 -4.38
N ILE A 88 -5.08 4.31 -4.85
CA ILE A 88 -3.69 3.84 -4.82
C ILE A 88 -2.83 4.71 -5.73
N HIS A 89 -3.28 5.03 -6.95
CA HIS A 89 -2.56 5.96 -7.82
C HIS A 89 -2.37 7.32 -7.15
N LYS A 90 -3.42 7.89 -6.54
CA LYS A 90 -3.32 9.17 -5.85
C LYS A 90 -2.31 9.12 -4.70
N THR A 91 -2.39 8.10 -3.85
CA THR A 91 -1.49 7.95 -2.69
C THR A 91 -0.03 7.73 -3.12
N THR A 92 0.22 6.86 -4.08
CA THR A 92 1.59 6.57 -4.57
C THR A 92 2.21 7.74 -5.31
N LYS A 93 1.41 8.53 -6.04
CA LYS A 93 1.87 9.78 -6.67
C LYS A 93 2.34 10.76 -5.61
N TRP A 94 1.48 11.04 -4.63
CA TRP A 94 1.80 11.94 -3.53
C TRP A 94 3.05 11.49 -2.76
N LEU A 95 3.19 10.20 -2.44
CA LEU A 95 4.38 9.66 -1.77
C LEU A 95 5.66 9.89 -2.57
N SER A 96 5.63 9.60 -3.88
CA SER A 96 6.80 9.78 -4.75
C SER A 96 7.18 11.25 -4.93
N GLU A 97 6.20 12.16 -4.98
CA GLU A 97 6.43 13.61 -5.07
C GLU A 97 7.00 14.14 -3.75
N TYR A 98 6.43 13.72 -2.63
CA TYR A 98 6.92 14.06 -1.30
C TYR A 98 8.36 13.59 -1.09
N ALA A 99 8.69 12.36 -1.48
CA ALA A 99 10.06 11.84 -1.37
C ALA A 99 11.04 12.64 -2.25
N LYS A 100 10.66 12.97 -3.49
CA LYS A 100 11.50 13.79 -4.38
C LYS A 100 11.77 15.17 -3.80
N GLN A 101 10.72 15.86 -3.34
CA GLN A 101 10.82 17.22 -2.77
C GLN A 101 11.73 17.27 -1.55
N ASN A 102 11.71 16.23 -0.71
CA ASN A 102 12.49 16.15 0.52
C ASN A 102 13.84 15.41 0.33
N LYS A 103 14.20 15.03 -0.90
CA LYS A 103 15.36 14.17 -1.21
C LYS A 103 15.43 12.92 -0.33
N LEU A 104 14.32 12.17 -0.23
CA LEU A 104 14.23 10.93 0.54
C LEU A 104 14.31 9.70 -0.36
N ALA A 105 14.82 8.59 0.16
CA ALA A 105 14.61 7.26 -0.40
C ALA A 105 13.28 6.69 0.09
N ILE A 106 12.56 5.93 -0.73
CA ILE A 106 11.38 5.17 -0.29
C ILE A 106 11.79 3.72 -0.03
N VAL A 107 11.52 3.25 1.18
CA VAL A 107 11.75 1.86 1.58
C VAL A 107 10.40 1.27 1.95
N VAL A 108 10.01 0.16 1.32
CA VAL A 108 8.73 -0.51 1.58
C VAL A 108 8.96 -1.89 2.14
N GLY A 109 8.22 -2.18 3.21
CA GLY A 109 8.13 -3.50 3.79
C GLY A 109 7.51 -4.54 2.86
N ASP A 110 8.18 -5.68 2.72
CA ASP A 110 7.67 -6.86 2.04
C ASP A 110 7.45 -8.01 3.02
N VAL A 111 6.22 -8.12 3.52
CA VAL A 111 5.79 -9.33 4.22
C VAL A 111 5.46 -10.38 3.15
N LYS A 112 6.36 -11.34 2.95
CA LYS A 112 6.03 -12.58 2.22
C LYS A 112 4.84 -13.22 2.93
N GLU A 113 3.74 -13.34 2.19
CA GLU A 113 2.46 -13.97 2.51
C GLU A 113 2.19 -14.23 4.00
N ILE A 114 1.31 -13.41 4.59
CA ILE A 114 0.74 -13.72 5.91
C ILE A 114 -0.07 -15.02 5.75
N ASN A 115 0.48 -16.13 6.23
CA ASN A 115 -0.18 -17.44 6.27
C ASN A 115 -1.65 -17.31 6.71
N GLU A 116 -2.55 -17.92 5.93
CA GLU A 116 -4.00 -17.78 6.01
C GLU A 116 -4.60 -18.24 7.36
N GLU A 117 -3.84 -18.98 8.15
CA GLU A 117 -4.23 -19.61 9.41
C GLU A 117 -3.93 -18.78 10.66
N SER A 118 -4.01 -17.44 10.57
CA SER A 118 -3.71 -16.59 11.73
C SER A 118 -4.64 -16.75 12.95
N GLY A 119 -5.68 -17.60 12.87
CA GLY A 119 -6.67 -17.80 13.94
C GLY A 119 -7.56 -16.59 14.24
N LYS A 120 -7.39 -15.47 13.51
CA LYS A 120 -8.04 -14.17 13.78
C LYS A 120 -9.44 -14.02 13.15
N GLY A 121 -9.98 -15.10 12.57
CA GLY A 121 -11.33 -15.19 12.04
C GLY A 121 -11.55 -14.60 10.64
N ARG A 122 -12.64 -15.03 9.99
CA ARG A 122 -12.98 -14.74 8.58
C ARG A 122 -12.96 -13.26 8.22
N LYS A 123 -13.45 -12.38 9.10
CA LYS A 123 -13.49 -10.92 8.88
C LYS A 123 -12.09 -10.29 8.87
N PHE A 124 -11.15 -10.83 9.65
CA PHE A 124 -9.76 -10.35 9.65
C PHE A 124 -9.05 -10.82 8.38
N ASN A 125 -9.11 -12.12 8.07
CA ASN A 125 -8.48 -12.71 6.89
C ASN A 125 -8.95 -12.02 5.60
N HIS A 126 -10.26 -11.76 5.46
CA HIS A 126 -10.77 -11.02 4.30
C HIS A 126 -10.15 -9.61 4.17
N ARG A 127 -9.93 -8.90 5.27
CA ARG A 127 -9.32 -7.55 5.24
C ARG A 127 -7.85 -7.59 4.84
N VAL A 128 -7.11 -8.61 5.28
CA VAL A 128 -5.72 -8.83 4.90
C VAL A 128 -5.65 -9.20 3.42
N ASN A 129 -6.34 -10.26 3.01
CA ASN A 129 -6.24 -10.84 1.67
C ASN A 129 -6.75 -9.91 0.56
N THR A 130 -7.67 -9.00 0.88
CA THR A 130 -8.18 -8.03 -0.11
C THR A 130 -7.43 -6.69 -0.10
N MET A 131 -6.34 -6.56 0.66
CA MET A 131 -5.51 -5.35 0.65
C MET A 131 -4.67 -5.33 -0.63
N PRO A 132 -4.73 -4.26 -1.45
CA PRO A 132 -4.04 -4.21 -2.74
C PRO A 132 -2.55 -3.86 -2.59
N THR A 133 -1.83 -4.56 -1.71
CA THR A 133 -0.41 -4.31 -1.39
C THR A 133 0.48 -4.49 -2.62
N HIS A 134 0.20 -5.51 -3.44
CA HIS A 134 0.94 -5.73 -4.68
C HIS A 134 0.83 -4.54 -5.65
N LYS A 135 -0.38 -4.00 -5.85
CA LYS A 135 -0.59 -2.81 -6.69
C LYS A 135 0.13 -1.58 -6.13
N LEU A 136 0.09 -1.38 -4.81
CA LEU A 136 0.80 -0.29 -4.15
C LEU A 136 2.31 -0.34 -4.45
N LYS A 137 2.94 -1.51 -4.23
CA LYS A 137 4.38 -1.71 -4.48
C LYS A 137 4.72 -1.47 -5.95
N ARG A 138 3.93 -2.04 -6.88
CA ARG A 138 4.10 -1.81 -8.32
C ARG A 138 4.01 -0.33 -8.67
N TYR A 139 3.02 0.37 -8.14
CA TYR A 139 2.79 1.79 -8.43
C TYR A 139 3.86 2.70 -7.85
N LEU A 140 4.35 2.41 -6.64
CA LEU A 140 5.51 3.11 -6.09
C LEU A 140 6.75 2.86 -6.95
N LYS A 141 7.06 1.61 -7.29
CA LYS A 141 8.26 1.25 -8.07
C LYS A 141 8.36 2.07 -9.35
N TYR A 142 7.31 2.08 -10.18
CA TYR A 142 7.38 2.79 -11.46
C TYR A 142 7.38 4.31 -11.28
N LYS A 143 6.63 4.86 -10.32
CA LYS A 143 6.59 6.31 -10.07
C LYS A 143 7.85 6.87 -9.45
N CYS A 144 8.55 6.05 -8.67
CA CYS A 144 9.86 6.37 -8.14
C CYS A 144 10.89 6.35 -9.27
N LYS A 145 10.89 5.33 -10.13
CA LYS A 145 11.73 5.27 -11.33
C LYS A 145 11.52 6.46 -12.26
N GLU A 146 10.27 6.88 -12.45
CA GLU A 146 9.89 8.05 -13.26
C GLU A 146 10.43 9.38 -12.68
N ARG A 147 10.63 9.48 -11.37
CA ARG A 147 11.04 10.71 -10.66
C ARG A 147 12.48 10.71 -10.16
N GLY A 148 13.20 9.60 -10.34
CA GLY A 148 14.57 9.42 -9.87
C GLY A 148 14.64 9.26 -8.35
N VAL A 149 13.56 8.77 -7.74
CA VAL A 149 13.47 8.52 -6.30
C VAL A 149 14.08 7.14 -6.03
N PRO A 150 15.11 7.02 -5.17
CA PRO A 150 15.63 5.72 -4.76
C PRO A 150 14.52 4.89 -4.10
N PHE A 151 14.32 3.66 -4.56
CA PHE A 151 13.24 2.78 -4.10
C PHE A 151 13.77 1.38 -3.79
N LEU A 152 13.48 0.90 -2.57
CA LEU A 152 13.86 -0.44 -2.13
C LEU A 152 12.67 -1.19 -1.52
N LEU A 153 12.59 -2.49 -1.83
CA LEU A 153 11.73 -3.44 -1.13
C LEU A 153 12.62 -4.22 -0.15
N ILE A 154 12.25 -4.26 1.12
CA ILE A 154 12.98 -5.00 2.15
C ILE A 154 12.11 -6.16 2.63
N ASP A 155 12.67 -7.36 2.70
CA ASP A 155 12.02 -8.52 3.28
C ASP A 155 11.81 -8.30 4.79
N GLU A 156 10.55 -8.36 5.25
CA GLU A 156 10.16 -8.06 6.63
C GLU A 156 10.00 -9.33 7.49
N ALA A 157 10.76 -10.37 7.22
CA ALA A 157 10.82 -11.52 8.11
C ALA A 157 11.13 -11.06 9.55
N TYR A 158 10.17 -11.24 10.47
CA TYR A 158 10.27 -10.99 11.91
C TYR A 158 10.33 -9.52 12.40
N THR A 159 10.09 -8.51 11.56
CA THR A 159 10.10 -7.08 11.99
C THR A 159 9.06 -6.76 13.07
N THR A 160 7.94 -7.49 13.08
CA THR A 160 6.88 -7.34 14.10
C THR A 160 7.25 -7.83 15.51
N GLN A 161 8.42 -8.45 15.67
CA GLN A 161 8.90 -9.00 16.95
C GLN A 161 10.16 -8.28 17.46
N THR A 162 10.78 -7.42 16.64
CA THR A 162 12.05 -6.78 16.96
C THR A 162 11.84 -5.31 17.35
N CYS A 163 12.37 -4.90 18.50
CA CYS A 163 12.28 -3.53 18.97
C CYS A 163 13.09 -2.58 18.07
N SER A 164 12.44 -1.53 17.55
CA SER A 164 13.12 -0.51 16.75
C SER A 164 14.10 0.38 17.54
N ASN A 165 14.11 0.27 18.87
CA ASN A 165 15.01 1.02 19.75
C ASN A 165 16.23 0.18 20.16
N CYS A 166 16.02 -1.00 20.75
CA CYS A 166 17.09 -1.83 21.31
C CYS A 166 17.46 -3.05 20.45
N GLY A 167 16.68 -3.38 19.41
CA GLY A 167 16.93 -4.55 18.57
C GLY A 167 16.57 -5.90 19.21
N GLU A 168 16.10 -5.93 20.45
CA GLU A 168 15.69 -7.16 21.10
C GLU A 168 14.38 -7.73 20.55
N LYS A 169 14.27 -9.05 20.56
CA LYS A 169 13.06 -9.77 20.16
C LYS A 169 12.12 -9.90 21.36
N VAL A 170 11.01 -9.19 21.33
CA VAL A 170 10.03 -9.12 22.44
C VAL A 170 8.86 -10.09 22.27
N GLY A 171 8.85 -10.88 21.20
CA GLY A 171 7.70 -11.69 20.81
C GLY A 171 6.59 -10.84 20.17
N ARG A 172 5.44 -11.45 19.86
CA ARG A 172 4.32 -10.79 19.17
C ARG A 172 3.42 -10.08 20.20
N PRO A 173 3.30 -8.74 20.20
CA PRO A 173 2.45 -8.06 21.17
C PRO A 173 0.98 -8.44 20.95
N ASN A 174 0.27 -8.80 22.02
CA ASN A 174 -1.20 -8.92 22.00
C ASN A 174 -1.88 -7.53 22.02
N SER A 175 -1.13 -6.47 22.35
CA SER A 175 -1.55 -5.07 22.35
C SER A 175 -1.22 -4.36 21.03
N LYS A 176 -1.92 -3.26 20.75
CA LYS A 176 -1.56 -2.35 19.63
C LYS A 176 -0.32 -1.51 19.90
N GLU A 177 0.11 -1.48 21.16
CA GLU A 177 1.27 -0.74 21.62
C GLU A 177 2.43 -1.72 21.77
N PHE A 178 3.55 -1.38 21.14
CA PHE A 178 4.82 -2.07 21.28
C PHE A 178 5.58 -1.39 22.42
N LYS A 179 5.92 -2.14 23.46
CA LYS A 179 6.80 -1.68 24.54
C LYS A 179 8.17 -2.28 24.30
N CYS A 180 9.19 -1.43 24.31
CA CYS A 180 10.57 -1.89 24.42
C CYS A 180 10.66 -2.73 25.71
N PRO A 181 11.29 -3.91 25.68
CA PRO A 181 11.66 -4.61 26.91
C PRO A 181 12.56 -3.74 27.77
#